data_AF-A0A1J5L8Q2-F1
#
_entry.id   AF-A0A1J5L8Q2-F1
#
_cell.length_a   1.000
_cell.length_b   1.000
_cell.length_c   1.000
_cell.angle_alpha   90.00
_cell.angle_beta   90.00
_cell.angle_gamma   90.00
#
_symmetry.space_group_name_H-M   'P 1'
#
loop_
_entity.id
_entity.type
_entity.pdbx_description
1 polymer ?
#
loop_
_entity_poly.entity_id
_entity_poly.type
_entity_poly.pdbx_seq_one_letter_code
_entity_poly.pdbx_strand_id
1 'polypeptide(L)'
;MKNITKTLLITCALMTPTLLVAAEHNHSHNHFNPALEQLGNDIIGLTVCYKNGYLSDQDQEPAFDNLINYADVSGEELGLFYMDKLGPKAEKIMSDDEARTLWTEDYCSDLTNVYLDTDKLAQSKHEHHDHSHDHGHHHGHNHGEHVEVSADVLEHDVQRGRLLSIQ
;
A
#
# COMPACT_ATOMS: atom_id res chain seq x y z
N MET A 1 -7.19 23.58 80.72
CA MET A 1 -7.98 24.09 79.58
C MET A 1 -7.46 23.44 78.30
N LYS A 2 -8.37 22.98 77.44
CA LYS A 2 -8.13 22.20 76.22
C LYS A 2 -7.40 23.03 75.14
N ASN A 3 -6.66 22.36 74.24
CA ASN A 3 -6.90 22.27 72.78
C ASN A 3 -5.66 21.65 72.09
N ILE A 4 -5.76 20.43 71.54
CA ILE A 4 -5.93 20.10 70.10
C ILE A 4 -4.69 20.40 69.25
N THR A 5 -4.01 19.36 68.77
CA THR A 5 -3.92 19.09 67.32
C THR A 5 -3.50 17.65 67.03
N LYS A 6 -4.39 16.96 66.30
CA LYS A 6 -4.16 15.67 65.64
C LYS A 6 -3.39 15.88 64.32
N THR A 7 -3.09 14.75 63.67
CA THR A 7 -2.80 14.57 62.23
C THR A 7 -1.30 14.76 61.88
N LEU A 8 -0.63 13.90 61.11
CA LEU A 8 -1.08 13.42 59.81
C LEU A 8 -0.41 12.08 59.42
N LEU A 9 -1.25 11.09 59.08
CA LEU A 9 -0.89 9.91 58.29
C LEU A 9 -0.50 10.39 56.88
N ILE A 10 0.71 10.07 56.44
CA ILE A 10 1.14 10.28 55.05
C ILE A 10 0.87 8.98 54.28
N THR A 11 -0.31 8.93 53.68
CA THR A 11 -0.70 7.98 52.63
C THR A 11 0.18 8.24 51.40
N CYS A 12 1.11 7.33 51.12
CA CYS A 12 1.83 7.31 49.84
C CYS A 12 0.85 6.98 48.72
N ALA A 13 0.38 8.02 48.02
CA ALA A 13 -0.36 7.90 46.79
C ALA A 13 0.55 7.26 45.72
N LEU A 14 0.18 6.04 45.30
CA LEU A 14 0.71 5.37 44.12
C LEU A 14 0.30 6.19 42.89
N MET A 15 1.16 7.10 42.48
CA MET A 15 1.10 7.71 41.14
C MET A 15 1.65 6.69 40.16
N THR A 16 0.80 5.79 39.67
CA THR A 16 1.09 5.07 38.41
C THR A 16 0.88 6.07 37.29
N PRO A 17 1.92 6.43 36.50
CA PRO A 17 1.68 7.11 35.24
C PRO A 17 0.97 6.12 34.33
N THR A 18 -0.34 6.27 34.19
CA THR A 18 -1.04 5.70 33.05
C THR A 18 -0.53 6.43 31.84
N LEU A 19 0.34 5.76 31.07
CA LEU A 19 0.78 6.22 29.77
C LEU A 19 -0.47 6.53 28.95
N LEU A 20 -0.71 7.81 28.67
CA LEU A 20 -1.60 8.19 27.59
C LEU A 20 -0.99 7.59 26.33
N VAL A 21 -1.57 6.49 25.85
CA VAL A 21 -1.48 6.16 24.43
C VAL A 21 -2.30 7.23 23.73
N ALA A 22 -1.65 8.34 23.37
CA ALA A 22 -2.13 9.11 22.26
C ALA A 22 -2.06 8.14 21.07
N ALA A 23 -3.21 7.57 20.71
CA ALA A 23 -3.43 7.15 19.33
C ALA A 23 -3.39 8.43 18.50
N GLU A 24 -2.17 8.93 18.24
CA GLU A 24 -1.94 9.91 17.21
C GLU A 24 -2.49 9.27 15.95
N HIS A 25 -3.66 9.75 15.53
CA HIS A 25 -4.04 9.69 14.13
C HIS A 25 -3.02 10.57 13.41
N ASN A 26 -1.86 9.98 13.12
CA ASN A 26 -0.90 10.54 12.20
C ASN A 26 -1.57 10.45 10.82
N HIS A 27 -2.37 11.45 10.49
CA HIS A 27 -2.75 11.70 9.11
C HIS A 27 -1.46 12.16 8.42
N SER A 28 -0.64 11.19 8.04
CA SER A 28 0.48 11.43 7.14
C SER A 28 -0.12 11.96 5.84
N HIS A 29 0.03 13.25 5.60
CA HIS A 29 -0.19 13.84 4.29
C HIS A 29 1.03 13.51 3.43
N ASN A 30 1.29 12.22 3.19
CA ASN A 30 2.28 11.82 2.18
C ASN A 30 1.75 12.32 0.84
N HIS A 31 2.43 13.32 0.29
CA HIS A 31 2.13 13.82 -1.03
C HIS A 31 2.90 12.96 -2.02
N PHE A 32 2.26 11.89 -2.49
CA PHE A 32 2.82 11.01 -3.51
C PHE A 32 2.79 11.69 -4.88
N ASN A 33 3.70 11.30 -5.76
CA ASN A 33 3.69 11.74 -7.15
C ASN A 33 2.31 11.47 -7.79
N PRO A 34 1.64 12.48 -8.39
CA PRO A 34 0.33 12.30 -9.03
C PRO A 34 0.30 11.24 -10.14
N ALA A 35 1.46 10.93 -10.76
CA ALA A 35 1.56 9.85 -11.74
C ALA A 35 1.19 8.49 -11.11
N LEU A 36 1.51 8.26 -9.84
CA LEU A 36 1.15 7.04 -9.13
C LEU A 36 -0.36 6.90 -8.93
N GLU A 37 -1.07 8.01 -8.71
CA GLU A 37 -2.54 7.99 -8.62
C GLU A 37 -3.19 7.61 -9.95
N GLN A 38 -2.65 8.12 -11.06
CA GLN A 38 -3.14 7.79 -12.41
C GLN A 38 -2.88 6.33 -12.75
N LEU A 39 -1.74 5.77 -12.29
CA LEU A 39 -1.32 4.40 -12.51
C LEU A 39 -1.90 3.41 -11.50
N GLY A 40 -2.76 3.84 -10.57
CA GLY A 40 -3.21 3.01 -9.46
C GLY A 40 -3.87 1.70 -9.87
N ASN A 41 -4.62 1.69 -10.98
CA ASN A 41 -5.23 0.47 -11.50
C ASN A 41 -4.20 -0.49 -12.13
N ASP A 42 -3.18 0.04 -12.80
CA ASP A 42 -2.13 -0.75 -13.42
C ASP A 42 -1.22 -1.37 -12.36
N ILE A 43 -0.90 -0.62 -11.31
CA ILE A 43 -0.16 -1.11 -10.13
C ILE A 43 -0.93 -2.27 -9.47
N ILE A 44 -2.25 -2.10 -9.24
CA ILE A 44 -3.10 -3.19 -8.72
C ILE A 44 -3.12 -4.36 -9.70
N GLY A 45 -3.25 -4.09 -11.00
CA GLY A 45 -3.30 -5.09 -12.06
C GLY A 45 -2.08 -5.98 -12.05
N LEU A 46 -0.87 -5.40 -12.10
CA LEU A 46 0.39 -6.14 -12.04
C LEU A 46 0.49 -7.00 -10.78
N THR A 47 0.07 -6.46 -9.62
CA THR A 47 0.09 -7.22 -8.37
C THR A 47 -0.86 -8.41 -8.36
N VAL A 48 -2.10 -8.22 -8.82
CA VAL A 48 -3.10 -9.30 -8.90
C VAL A 48 -2.71 -10.33 -9.98
N CYS A 49 -2.16 -9.90 -11.11
CA CYS A 49 -1.69 -10.76 -12.18
C CYS A 49 -0.58 -11.71 -11.73
N TYR A 50 0.35 -11.21 -10.92
CA TYR A 50 1.36 -12.06 -10.27
C TYR A 50 0.73 -13.05 -9.28
N LYS A 51 -0.20 -12.58 -8.44
CA LYS A 51 -0.91 -13.47 -7.50
C LYS A 51 -1.67 -14.60 -8.22
N ASN A 52 -2.23 -14.32 -9.39
CA ASN A 52 -2.92 -15.30 -10.24
C ASN A 52 -1.95 -16.23 -11.00
N GLY A 53 -0.64 -15.96 -11.00
CA GLY A 53 0.36 -16.74 -11.73
C GLY A 53 0.45 -16.41 -13.22
N TYR A 54 -0.08 -15.26 -13.65
CA TYR A 54 -0.05 -14.78 -15.04
C TYR A 54 1.07 -13.77 -15.32
N LEU A 55 1.75 -13.29 -14.27
CA LEU A 55 3.00 -12.53 -14.38
C LEU A 55 4.13 -13.37 -13.76
N SER A 56 5.18 -13.62 -14.55
CA SER A 56 6.32 -14.44 -14.12
C SER A 56 7.30 -13.64 -13.26
N ASP A 57 8.05 -14.31 -12.37
CA ASP A 57 9.14 -13.69 -11.61
C ASP A 57 10.17 -12.99 -12.52
N GLN A 58 10.40 -13.54 -13.72
CA GLN A 58 11.35 -13.00 -14.70
C GLN A 58 10.89 -11.67 -15.28
N ASP A 59 9.58 -11.52 -15.50
CA ASP A 59 8.98 -10.35 -16.15
C ASP A 59 8.51 -9.30 -15.14
N GLN A 60 8.32 -9.72 -13.89
CA GLN A 60 7.85 -8.87 -12.80
C GLN A 60 8.79 -7.70 -12.51
N GLU A 61 10.06 -7.99 -12.22
CA GLU A 61 11.06 -6.97 -11.87
C GLU A 61 11.21 -5.92 -12.99
N PRO A 62 11.41 -6.29 -14.28
CA PRO A 62 11.49 -5.30 -15.34
C PRO A 62 10.18 -4.52 -15.57
N ALA A 63 9.01 -5.14 -15.37
CA ALA A 63 7.74 -4.42 -15.50
C ALA A 63 7.59 -3.33 -14.43
N PHE A 64 7.91 -3.63 -13.17
CA PHE A 64 7.87 -2.64 -12.08
C PHE A 64 8.97 -1.58 -12.24
N ASP A 65 10.19 -1.94 -12.66
CA ASP A 65 11.25 -0.97 -12.94
C ASP A 65 10.83 0.01 -14.05
N ASN A 66 10.21 -0.48 -15.13
CA ASN A 66 9.72 0.36 -16.21
C ASN A 66 8.55 1.24 -15.76
N LEU A 67 7.65 0.74 -14.88
CA LEU A 67 6.60 1.54 -14.26
C LEU A 67 7.18 2.67 -13.42
N ILE A 68 8.18 2.38 -12.58
CA ILE A 68 8.89 3.36 -11.74
C ILE A 68 9.53 4.44 -12.62
N ASN A 69 10.23 4.04 -13.69
CA ASN A 69 10.84 4.95 -14.65
C ASN A 69 9.81 5.78 -15.41
N TYR A 70 8.68 5.18 -15.79
CA TYR A 70 7.59 5.87 -16.48
C TYR A 70 6.94 6.94 -15.59
N ALA A 71 6.67 6.58 -14.32
CA ALA A 71 6.08 7.46 -13.31
C ALA A 71 7.05 8.53 -12.77
N ASP A 72 8.36 8.39 -13.05
CA ASP A 72 9.43 9.28 -12.54
C ASP A 72 9.43 9.33 -11.00
N VAL A 73 9.44 8.15 -10.38
CA VAL A 73 9.45 7.96 -8.92
C VAL A 73 10.60 7.02 -8.50
N SER A 74 10.77 6.86 -7.20
CA SER A 74 11.61 5.77 -6.66
C SER A 74 10.79 4.52 -6.38
N GLY A 75 11.46 3.36 -6.32
CA GLY A 75 10.83 2.12 -5.87
C GLY A 75 10.23 2.24 -4.46
N GLU A 76 10.94 2.92 -3.55
CA GLU A 76 10.46 3.21 -2.19
C GLU A 76 9.17 4.04 -2.19
N GLU A 77 9.09 5.07 -3.04
CA GLU A 77 7.87 5.90 -3.14
C GLU A 77 6.69 5.09 -3.66
N LEU A 78 6.89 4.26 -4.69
CA LEU A 78 5.86 3.32 -5.16
C LEU A 78 5.46 2.33 -4.06
N GLY A 79 6.45 1.81 -3.33
CA GLY A 79 6.32 0.97 -2.15
C GLY A 79 5.35 1.55 -1.12
N LEU A 80 5.65 2.76 -0.66
CA LEU A 80 4.86 3.50 0.32
C LEU A 80 3.48 3.89 -0.22
N PHE A 81 3.40 4.29 -1.48
CA PHE A 81 2.12 4.62 -2.12
C PHE A 81 1.18 3.42 -2.14
N TYR A 82 1.69 2.25 -2.52
CA TYR A 82 0.88 1.04 -2.50
C TYR A 82 0.39 0.73 -1.10
N MET A 83 1.28 0.70 -0.10
CA MET A 83 0.89 0.42 1.29
C MET A 83 -0.16 1.41 1.82
N ASP A 84 -0.06 2.69 1.48
CA ASP A 84 -0.97 3.73 1.97
C ASP A 84 -2.29 3.81 1.20
N LYS A 85 -2.26 3.62 -0.12
CA LYS A 85 -3.41 3.92 -1.01
C LYS A 85 -4.05 2.71 -1.67
N LEU A 86 -3.25 1.69 -2.02
CA LEU A 86 -3.71 0.60 -2.91
C LEU A 86 -3.82 -0.76 -2.20
N GLY A 87 -2.98 -1.01 -1.20
CA GLY A 87 -2.83 -2.29 -0.50
C GLY A 87 -4.16 -2.89 -0.06
N PRO A 88 -5.00 -2.16 0.70
CA PRO A 88 -6.30 -2.67 1.12
C PRO A 88 -7.24 -3.06 -0.04
N LYS A 89 -7.16 -2.36 -1.17
CA LYS A 89 -7.96 -2.67 -2.36
C LYS A 89 -7.42 -3.90 -3.07
N ALA A 90 -6.10 -4.00 -3.24
CA ALA A 90 -5.44 -5.14 -3.85
C ALA A 90 -5.64 -6.42 -3.03
N GLU A 91 -5.45 -6.37 -1.71
CA GLU A 91 -5.70 -7.49 -0.78
C GLU A 91 -7.14 -7.98 -0.86
N LYS A 92 -8.11 -7.06 -0.90
CA LYS A 92 -9.52 -7.41 -1.06
C LYS A 92 -9.77 -8.18 -2.36
N ILE A 93 -9.18 -7.75 -3.47
CA ILE A 93 -9.30 -8.44 -4.76
C ILE A 93 -8.60 -9.81 -4.69
N MET A 94 -7.37 -9.86 -4.18
CA MET A 94 -6.58 -11.09 -4.09
C MET A 94 -7.20 -12.15 -3.16
N SER A 95 -8.02 -11.73 -2.20
CA SER A 95 -8.73 -12.60 -1.26
C SER A 95 -10.10 -13.07 -1.76
N ASP A 96 -10.60 -12.52 -2.87
CA ASP A 96 -11.92 -12.82 -3.43
C ASP A 96 -11.76 -13.55 -4.78
N ASP A 97 -12.06 -14.86 -4.80
CA ASP A 97 -11.93 -15.70 -5.99
C ASP A 97 -12.76 -15.18 -7.17
N GLU A 98 -13.97 -14.66 -6.93
CA GLU A 98 -14.84 -14.11 -7.98
C GLU A 98 -14.24 -12.83 -8.53
N ALA A 99 -13.76 -11.94 -7.65
CA ALA A 99 -13.02 -10.77 -8.09
C ALA A 99 -11.86 -11.20 -8.98
N ARG A 100 -10.93 -12.04 -8.49
CA ARG A 100 -9.73 -12.45 -9.25
C ARG A 100 -10.02 -12.99 -10.65
N THR A 101 -11.21 -13.53 -10.92
CA THR A 101 -11.57 -14.01 -12.28
C THR A 101 -11.62 -12.92 -13.34
N LEU A 102 -11.79 -11.64 -12.96
CA LEU A 102 -11.76 -10.51 -13.89
C LEU A 102 -10.33 -10.19 -14.40
N TRP A 103 -9.30 -10.70 -13.72
CA TRP A 103 -7.89 -10.55 -14.07
C TRP A 103 -7.43 -11.78 -14.85
N THR A 104 -7.87 -11.86 -16.11
CA THR A 104 -7.61 -12.98 -17.01
C THR A 104 -6.16 -13.02 -17.48
N GLU A 105 -5.72 -14.18 -17.98
CA GLU A 105 -4.39 -14.33 -18.60
C GLU A 105 -4.17 -13.31 -19.72
N ASP A 106 -5.16 -13.12 -20.60
CA ASP A 106 -5.11 -12.14 -21.69
C ASP A 106 -4.91 -10.71 -21.17
N TYR A 107 -5.70 -10.29 -20.17
CA TYR A 107 -5.57 -8.97 -19.56
C TYR A 107 -4.19 -8.76 -18.95
N CYS A 108 -3.71 -9.77 -18.22
CA CYS A 108 -2.40 -9.73 -17.58
C CYS A 108 -1.27 -9.67 -18.61
N SER A 109 -1.36 -10.44 -19.69
CA SER A 109 -0.39 -10.40 -20.78
C SER A 109 -0.35 -9.03 -21.44
N ASP A 110 -1.51 -8.45 -21.75
CA ASP A 110 -1.61 -7.12 -22.36
C ASP A 110 -1.00 -6.05 -21.45
N LEU A 111 -1.35 -6.05 -20.17
CA LEU A 111 -0.81 -5.12 -19.18
C LEU A 111 0.71 -5.28 -19.04
N THR A 112 1.21 -6.51 -18.87
CA THR A 112 2.64 -6.77 -18.77
C THR A 112 3.38 -6.32 -20.03
N ASN A 113 2.83 -6.57 -21.22
CA ASN A 113 3.44 -6.16 -22.47
C ASN A 113 3.54 -4.63 -22.62
N VAL A 114 2.59 -3.87 -22.08
CA VAL A 114 2.71 -2.40 -22.00
C VAL A 114 3.96 -2.03 -21.22
N TYR A 115 4.20 -2.66 -20.07
CA TYR A 115 5.32 -2.33 -19.19
C TYR A 115 6.66 -2.95 -19.59
N LEU A 116 6.67 -3.99 -20.44
CA LEU A 116 7.91 -4.53 -21.00
C LEU A 116 8.34 -3.83 -22.30
N ASP A 117 7.40 -3.18 -23.00
CA ASP A 117 7.66 -2.45 -24.23
C ASP A 117 7.97 -0.96 -23.95
N THR A 118 9.23 -0.67 -23.65
CA THR A 118 9.70 0.68 -23.28
C THR A 118 9.44 1.72 -24.37
N ASP A 119 9.42 1.31 -25.65
CA ASP A 119 9.16 2.20 -26.78
C ASP A 119 7.69 2.63 -26.81
N LYS A 120 6.76 1.71 -26.54
CA LYS A 120 5.32 2.03 -26.41
C LYS A 120 5.02 2.87 -25.17
N LEU A 121 5.65 2.55 -24.04
CA LEU A 121 5.55 3.36 -22.81
C LEU A 121 5.99 4.81 -23.03
N ALA A 122 7.10 5.02 -23.74
CA ALA A 122 7.56 6.36 -24.06
C ALA A 122 6.57 7.12 -24.95
N GLN A 123 5.90 6.43 -25.89
CA GLN A 123 4.89 7.01 -26.76
C GLN A 123 3.61 7.40 -25.99
N SER A 124 3.13 6.54 -25.09
CA SER A 124 1.92 6.81 -24.31
C SER A 124 2.07 7.99 -23.34
N LYS A 125 3.29 8.23 -22.82
CA LYS A 125 3.60 9.39 -21.96
C LYS A 125 3.29 10.74 -22.63
N HIS A 126 3.30 10.79 -23.96
CA HIS A 126 3.01 12.00 -24.73
C HIS A 126 1.52 12.20 -25.05
N GLU A 127 0.68 11.18 -24.88
CA GLU A 127 -0.74 11.20 -25.23
C GLU A 127 -1.68 11.38 -24.02
N HIS A 128 -1.21 11.10 -22.80
CA HIS A 128 -2.00 11.20 -21.58
C HIS A 128 -2.06 12.64 -21.02
N HIS A 129 -2.75 13.53 -21.73
CA HIS A 129 -3.40 14.71 -21.13
C HIS A 129 -4.91 14.56 -21.32
N ASP A 130 -5.64 14.66 -20.22
CA ASP A 130 -7.10 14.55 -20.10
C ASP A 130 -7.68 13.12 -20.11
N HIS A 131 -8.10 12.66 -18.93
CA HIS A 131 -9.46 12.17 -18.65
C HIS A 131 -9.52 11.67 -17.18
N SER A 132 -9.88 12.55 -16.26
CA SER A 132 -10.16 12.20 -14.86
C SER A 132 -11.58 11.65 -14.74
N HIS A 133 -11.72 10.39 -14.32
CA HIS A 133 -12.99 9.84 -13.84
C HIS A 133 -12.92 9.63 -12.32
N ASP A 134 -13.71 10.45 -11.63
CA ASP A 134 -13.97 10.43 -10.19
C ASP A 134 -14.94 9.29 -9.84
N HIS A 135 -14.53 8.39 -8.94
CA HIS A 135 -15.40 7.36 -8.35
C HIS A 135 -15.15 7.21 -6.84
N GLY A 136 -15.90 8.00 -6.07
CA GLY A 136 -16.75 7.55 -4.95
C GLY A 136 -16.21 6.53 -3.94
N HIS A 137 -15.94 7.03 -2.73
CA HIS A 137 -15.52 6.28 -1.54
C HIS A 137 -16.56 5.28 -1.00
N HIS A 138 -16.12 4.05 -0.70
CA HIS A 138 -16.77 3.16 0.28
C HIS A 138 -15.72 2.45 1.15
N HIS A 139 -15.78 2.67 2.46
CA HIS A 139 -14.96 2.01 3.47
C HIS A 139 -15.59 0.67 3.86
N GLY A 140 -14.87 -0.43 3.68
CA GLY A 140 -15.19 -1.74 4.24
C GLY A 140 -14.04 -2.20 5.12
N HIS A 141 -14.29 -2.33 6.42
CA HIS A 141 -13.36 -2.96 7.36
C HIS A 141 -13.55 -4.47 7.26
N ASN A 142 -12.49 -5.22 6.92
CA ASN A 142 -12.47 -6.66 7.10
C ASN A 142 -11.09 -7.08 7.64
N HIS A 143 -11.09 -7.86 8.72
CA HIS A 143 -9.88 -8.38 9.35
C HIS A 143 -9.57 -9.75 8.74
N GLY A 144 -8.63 -9.77 7.80
CA GLY A 144 -8.06 -10.99 7.23
C GLY A 144 -6.98 -11.58 8.14
N GLU A 145 -6.87 -12.91 8.11
CA GLU A 145 -5.95 -13.73 8.90
C GLU A 145 -4.51 -13.58 8.35
N HIS A 146 -3.61 -13.00 9.15
CA HIS A 146 -2.24 -12.69 8.75
C HIS A 146 -1.37 -13.95 8.60
N VAL A 147 -0.82 -14.17 7.40
CA VAL A 147 0.36 -15.01 7.20
C VAL A 147 1.59 -14.12 7.44
N GLU A 148 2.42 -14.44 8.45
CA GLU A 148 3.59 -13.61 8.80
C GLU A 148 4.65 -13.64 7.69
N VAL A 149 4.69 -12.59 6.88
CA VAL A 149 5.84 -12.22 6.05
C VAL A 149 6.89 -11.60 6.96
N SER A 150 8.16 -11.99 6.85
CA SER A 150 9.21 -11.39 7.68
C SER A 150 9.40 -9.91 7.34
N ALA A 151 9.62 -9.09 8.37
CA ALA A 151 9.81 -7.64 8.20
C ALA A 151 10.91 -7.28 7.18
N ASP A 152 11.98 -8.08 7.12
CA ASP A 152 13.09 -7.89 6.17
C ASP A 152 12.66 -8.10 4.70
N VAL A 153 11.72 -9.02 4.44
CA VAL A 153 11.20 -9.28 3.09
C VAL A 153 10.27 -8.14 2.67
N LEU A 154 9.42 -7.67 3.60
CA LEU A 154 8.54 -6.54 3.37
C LEU A 154 9.33 -5.25 3.11
N GLU A 155 10.37 -4.97 3.88
CA GLU A 155 11.21 -3.77 3.69
C GLU A 155 11.94 -3.78 2.35
N HIS A 156 12.48 -4.95 1.95
CA HIS A 156 13.15 -5.12 0.67
C HIS A 156 12.21 -4.95 -0.52
N ASP A 157 11.00 -5.48 -0.39
CA ASP A 157 9.94 -5.35 -1.39
C ASP A 157 9.42 -3.92 -1.50
N VAL A 158 9.26 -3.20 -0.39
CA VAL A 158 8.92 -1.77 -0.39
C VAL A 158 10.03 -0.94 -1.05
N GLN A 159 11.30 -1.17 -0.72
CA GLN A 159 12.42 -0.43 -1.30
C GLN A 159 12.54 -0.61 -2.82
N ARG A 160 12.13 -1.77 -3.32
CA ARG A 160 12.17 -2.11 -4.75
C ARG A 160 10.86 -1.83 -5.49
N GLY A 161 9.83 -1.35 -4.80
CA GLY A 161 8.48 -1.22 -5.38
C GLY A 161 7.89 -2.58 -5.79
N ARG A 162 8.38 -3.67 -5.19
CA ARG A 162 8.04 -5.05 -5.52
C ARG A 162 6.94 -5.54 -4.58
N LEU A 163 5.72 -5.12 -4.85
CA LEU A 163 4.60 -5.09 -3.91
C LEU A 163 3.90 -6.44 -3.65
N LEU A 164 4.59 -7.56 -3.89
CA LEU A 164 3.95 -8.86 -4.17
C LEU A 164 4.01 -9.86 -3.03
N SER A 165 4.79 -9.56 -1.98
CA SER A 165 4.75 -10.30 -0.73
C SER A 165 3.72 -9.76 0.26
N ILE A 166 3.13 -8.58 0.02
CA ILE A 166 2.16 -7.97 0.92
C ILE A 166 0.85 -8.78 0.83
N GLN A 167 0.52 -9.52 1.89
CA GLN A 167 -0.67 -10.37 2.04
C GLN A 167 -1.50 -9.96 3.25
#